data_AF-A0A932HIZ0-F1
#
_entry.id   AF-A0A932HIZ0-F1
#
_cell.length_a   1.000
_cell.length_b   1.000
_cell.length_c   1.000
_cell.angle_alpha   90.00
_cell.angle_beta   90.00
_cell.angle_gamma   90.00
#
_symmetry.space_group_name_H-M   'P 1'
#
loop_
_entity.id
_entity.type
_entity.pdbx_description
1 polymer ?
#
loop_
_entity_poly.entity_id
_entity_poly.type
_entity_poly.pdbx_seq_one_letter_code
_entity_poly.pdbx_strand_id
1 'polypeptide(L)' 'MPVLLALAAATEAWGWATGRAGYFSRGKVREAAGHWVCDTRKAGRSLRVVPRVGLAEGVAVTVKWYREAGWL' A
#
# COMPACT_ATOMS: atom_id res chain seq x y z
N MET A 1 12.65 -6.48 11.22
CA MET A 1 11.57 -7.50 11.11
C MET A 1 12.06 -8.72 10.32
N PRO A 2 12.85 -9.62 10.94
CA PRO A 2 13.51 -10.72 10.22
C PRO A 2 12.52 -11.72 9.60
N VAL A 3 11.42 -12.02 10.29
CA VAL A 3 10.38 -12.95 9.79
C VAL A 3 9.72 -12.45 8.50
N LEU A 4 9.33 -11.17 8.44
CA LEU A 4 8.71 -10.59 7.24
C LEU A 4 9.67 -10.60 6.05
N LEU A 5 10.95 -10.34 6.28
CA LEU A 5 11.97 -10.38 5.23
C LEU A 5 12.20 -11.80 4.70
N ALA A 6 12.15 -12.81 5.57
CA ALA A 6 12.24 -14.22 5.16
C ALA A 6 11.04 -14.65 4.30
N LEU A 7 9.82 -14.30 4.72
CA LEU A 7 8.60 -14.55 3.95
C LEU A 7 8.61 -13.81 2.60
N ALA A 8 9.12 -12.59 2.60
CA ALA A 8 9.27 -11.80 1.39
C ALA A 8 10.29 -12.41 0.42
N ALA A 9 11.41 -12.93 0.91
CA ALA A 9 12.37 -13.64 0.07
C ALA A 9 11.78 -14.93 -0.53
N ALA A 10 11.00 -15.68 0.25
CA ALA A 10 10.33 -16.89 -0.24
C ALA A 10 9.31 -16.59 -1.35
N THR A 11 8.50 -15.54 -1.17
CA THR A 11 7.51 -15.11 -2.18
C THR A 11 8.16 -14.57 -3.45
N GLU A 12 9.27 -13.85 -3.35
CA GLU A 12 10.06 -13.42 -4.50
C GLU A 12 10.70 -14.60 -5.25
N ALA A 13 11.27 -15.58 -4.53
CA ALA A 13 11.84 -16.78 -5.14
C ALA A 13 10.78 -17.60 -5.89
N TRP A 14 9.60 -17.75 -5.30
CA TRP A 14 8.45 -18.36 -5.96
C TRP A 14 8.02 -17.61 -7.20
N GLY A 15 7.96 -16.27 -7.12
CA GLY A 15 7.57 -15.45 -8.25
C GLY A 15 8.57 -15.51 -9.42
N TRP A 16 9.86 -15.60 -9.10
CA TRP A 16 10.90 -15.85 -10.10
C TRP A 16 10.76 -17.24 -10.74
N ALA A 17 10.56 -18.29 -9.93
CA ALA A 17 10.42 -19.66 -10.43
C ALA A 17 9.14 -19.87 -11.28
N THR A 18 8.06 -19.18 -10.95
CA THR A 18 6.76 -19.31 -11.65
C THR A 18 6.51 -18.27 -12.73
N GLY A 19 7.41 -17.29 -12.89
CA GLY A 19 7.22 -16.14 -13.78
C GLY A 19 6.05 -15.23 -13.38
N ARG A 20 5.55 -15.34 -12.14
CA ARG A 20 4.42 -14.56 -11.62
C ARG A 20 4.87 -13.71 -10.44
N ALA A 21 4.96 -12.39 -10.65
CA ALA A 21 5.30 -11.49 -9.56
C ALA A 21 4.28 -11.59 -8.40
N GLY A 22 4.79 -11.85 -7.19
CA GLY A 22 3.99 -11.86 -5.97
C GLY A 22 3.68 -10.45 -5.47
N TYR A 23 2.59 -10.32 -4.71
CA TYR A 23 2.21 -9.04 -4.09
C TYR A 23 3.12 -8.64 -2.92
N PHE A 24 3.64 -9.63 -2.20
CA PHE A 24 4.51 -9.44 -1.04
C PHE A 24 5.98 -9.53 -1.46
N SER A 25 6.80 -8.57 -1.03
CA SER A 25 8.21 -8.46 -1.43
C SER A 25 9.04 -7.76 -0.35
N ARG A 26 10.37 -7.86 -0.44
CA ARG A 26 11.28 -7.21 0.51
C ARG A 26 11.19 -5.69 0.38
N GLY A 27 10.89 -5.19 -0.81
CA GLY A 27 10.55 -3.79 -1.07
C GLY A 27 9.33 -3.35 -0.25
N LYS A 28 8.24 -4.12 -0.29
CA LYS A 28 7.03 -3.85 0.49
C LYS A 28 7.28 -3.85 2.00
N VAL A 29 8.11 -4.76 2.51
CA VAL A 29 8.49 -4.78 3.93
C VAL A 29 9.24 -3.50 4.32
N ARG A 30 10.18 -3.05 3.48
CA ARG A 30 10.92 -1.81 3.72
C ARG A 30 10.03 -0.57 3.63
N GLU A 31 9.11 -0.53 2.67
CA GLU A 31 8.11 0.53 2.56
C GLU A 31 7.27 0.59 3.84
N ALA A 32 6.72 -0.54 4.30
CA ALA A 32 5.89 -0.59 5.51
C ALA A 32 6.64 -0.20 6.79
N ALA A 33 7.95 -0.46 6.87
CA ALA A 33 8.78 -0.09 8.01
C ALA A 33 9.20 1.40 8.01
N GLY A 34 8.96 2.14 6.93
CA GLY A 34 9.29 3.55 6.82
C GLY A 34 8.25 4.47 7.47
N HIS A 35 8.67 5.69 7.82
CA HIS A 35 7.76 6.76 8.25
C HIS A 35 7.31 7.57 7.04
N TRP A 36 6.22 7.15 6.40
CA TRP A 36 5.63 7.88 5.28
C TRP A 36 4.62 8.91 5.80
N VAL A 37 4.88 10.19 5.53
CA VAL A 37 3.92 11.27 5.78
C VAL A 37 3.46 11.83 4.45
N CYS A 38 2.18 11.68 4.15
CA CYS A 38 1.55 12.31 2.99
C CYS A 38 0.89 13.63 3.42
N ASP A 39 1.57 14.76 3.17
CA ASP A 39 1.04 16.09 3.43
C ASP A 39 0.62 16.79 2.13
N THR A 40 -0.67 17.06 1.99
CA THR A 40 -1.26 17.70 0.80
C THR A 40 -1.21 19.23 0.86
N ARG A 41 -0.79 19.83 1.99
CA ARG A 41 -0.79 21.30 2.15
C ARG A 41 0.07 22.02 1.11
N LYS A 42 1.19 21.42 0.68
CA LYS A 42 2.04 21.98 -0.39
C LYS A 42 1.27 22.06 -1.72
N ALA A 43 0.56 20.99 -2.08
CA ALA A 43 -0.25 20.96 -3.30
C ALA A 43 -1.38 22.01 -3.24
N GLY A 44 -2.04 22.16 -2.10
CA GLY A 44 -3.05 23.20 -1.90
C GLY A 44 -2.49 24.62 -2.09
N ARG A 45 -1.31 24.91 -1.54
CA ARG A 45 -0.67 26.24 -1.69
C ARG A 45 -0.16 26.51 -3.10
N SER A 46 0.55 25.55 -3.69
CA SER A 46 1.29 25.77 -4.94
C SER A 46 0.47 25.50 -6.19
N LEU A 47 -0.46 24.54 -6.12
CA LEU A 47 -1.23 24.07 -7.27
C LEU A 47 -2.71 24.38 -7.14
N ARG A 48 -3.15 24.92 -5.99
CA ARG A 48 -4.58 25.15 -5.67
C ARG A 48 -5.43 23.88 -5.81
N VAL A 49 -4.80 22.72 -5.61
CA VAL A 49 -5.45 21.41 -5.64
C VAL A 49 -5.70 20.96 -4.21
N VAL A 50 -6.96 20.66 -3.90
CA VAL A 50 -7.39 20.09 -2.62
C VAL A 50 -8.14 18.78 -2.91
N PRO A 51 -7.80 17.66 -2.24
CA PRO A 51 -8.55 16.43 -2.38
C PRO A 51 -10.03 16.65 -2.03
N ARG A 52 -10.94 16.16 -2.87
CA ARG A 52 -12.38 16.26 -2.61
C ARG A 52 -12.84 15.37 -1.46
N VAL A 53 -12.17 14.24 -1.27
CA VAL A 53 -12.48 13.23 -0.26
C VAL A 53 -11.35 13.20 0.76
N GLY A 54 -11.70 13.28 2.04
CA GLY A 54 -10.73 13.20 3.13
C GLY A 54 -10.18 11.77 3.29
N LEU A 55 -9.02 11.62 3.93
CA LEU A 55 -8.41 10.29 4.10
C LEU A 55 -9.32 9.31 4.85
N ALA A 56 -9.93 9.75 5.96
CA ALA A 56 -10.81 8.91 6.76
C ALA A 56 -12.06 8.46 5.99
N GLU A 57 -12.69 9.39 5.25
CA GLU A 57 -13.84 9.10 4.40
C GLU A 57 -13.47 8.15 3.26
N GLY A 58 -12.38 8.42 2.55
CA GLY A 58 -11.92 7.58 1.44
C GLY A 58 -11.58 6.17 1.88
N VAL A 59 -10.96 6.00 3.05
CA VAL A 59 -10.71 4.68 3.66
C VAL A 59 -12.02 3.97 3.97
N ALA A 60 -12.99 4.64 4.59
CA ALA A 60 -14.29 4.03 4.92
C ALA A 60 -15.04 3.55 3.67
N VAL A 61 -15.08 4.37 2.62
CA VAL A 61 -15.71 4.02 1.34
C VAL A 61 -14.99 2.84 0.68
N THR A 62 -13.65 2.84 0.69
CA THR A 62 -12.86 1.75 0.10
C THR A 62 -13.09 0.44 0.85
N VAL A 63 -13.10 0.45 2.18
CA VAL A 63 -13.36 -0.76 2.99
C VAL A 63 -14.77 -1.30 2.72
N LYS A 64 -15.78 -0.43 2.62
CA LYS A 64 -17.14 -0.84 2.28
C LYS A 64 -17.18 -1.57 0.94
N TRP A 65 -16.55 -1.00 -0.09
CA TRP A 65 -16.47 -1.60 -1.43
C TRP A 65 -15.81 -2.99 -1.41
N TYR A 66 -14.68 -3.12 -0.70
CA TYR A 66 -13.98 -4.40 -0.58
C TYR A 66 -14.84 -5.49 0.07
N ARG A 67 -15.61 -5.14 1.11
CA ARG A 67 -16.54 -6.07 1.77
C ARG A 67 -17.69 -6.48 0.84
N GLU A 68 -18.26 -5.53 0.11
CA GLU A 68 -19.34 -5.80 -0.85
C GLU A 68 -18.87 -6.69 -2.01
N ALA A 69 -17.61 -6.56 -2.42
CA ALA A 69 -16.99 -7.39 -3.44
C ALA A 69 -16.55 -8.78 -2.92
N GLY A 70 -16.59 -9.03 -1.62
CA GLY A 70 -16.12 -10.28 -1.00
C GLY A 70 -14.60 -10.46 -1.04
N TRP A 71 -13.83 -9.36 -1.06
CA TRP A 71 -12.36 -9.38 -1.07
C TRP A 71 -11.73 -9.24 0.33
N LEU A 72 -12.55 -8.91 1.32
CA LEU A 72 -12.23 -8.91 2.75
C LEU A 72 -13.15 -9.90 3.46
#